data_AF-Q90665-F1
#
_entry.id   AF-Q90665-F1
#
_cell.length_a   1.000
_cell.length_b   1.000
_cell.length_c   1.000
_cell.angle_alpha   90.00
_cell.angle_beta   90.00
_cell.angle_gamma   90.00
#
_symmetry.space_group_name_H-M   'P 1'
#
loop_
_entity.id
_entity.type
_entity.pdbx_description
1 polymer ?
#
loop_
_entity_poly.entity_id
_entity_poly.type
_entity_poly.pdbx_seq_one_letter_code
_entity_poly.pdbx_strand_id
1 'polypeptide(L)'
;DDKIYFFFTEVSVEYEFVGKLMIPRIARVCKRDQGGLRTLQKKWTSFLKARLICTIPDKNLIFNIINDVFTLKSPTLKEPVIYGVFTPQLNNVGLSAVCAYNLSAVEEVFSKGKYMQSATVEQSHTKWVRYNGEIPNPRPGACINNEARALNYVTSLNLPDKTLQFVKDHPLMDDSVTPVGDRPRLVKRDVKYTQIVVDRVRALNGTIYDVMFISTDQGALHKAISYENGMHIIEETQLFPKFEPVQTLLLSSKKSRRYLYAGSNSGVVQSPVAFCDTYTTCFDCVLARDPYCAW
;
A
#
# COMPACT_ATOMS: atom_id res chain seq x y z
N ASP A 1 9.71 -17.43 6.89
CA ASP A 1 9.94 -16.43 7.94
C ASP A 1 8.91 -15.35 7.79
N ASP A 2 8.43 -14.77 8.89
CA ASP A 2 7.51 -13.65 8.82
C ASP A 2 8.27 -12.42 8.28
N LYS A 3 7.54 -11.52 7.62
CA LYS A 3 8.09 -10.28 7.08
C LYS A 3 7.37 -9.09 7.72
N ILE A 4 8.10 -8.03 8.00
CA ILE A 4 7.57 -6.75 8.45
C ILE A 4 7.66 -5.78 7.28
N TYR A 5 6.50 -5.33 6.79
CA TYR A 5 6.42 -4.40 5.68
C TYR A 5 6.35 -2.96 6.17
N PHE A 6 6.98 -2.05 5.43
CA PHE A 6 6.99 -0.61 5.67
C PHE A 6 6.51 0.12 4.42
N PHE A 7 5.76 1.19 4.62
CA PHE A 7 5.22 2.03 3.56
C PHE A 7 5.56 3.48 3.86
N PHE A 8 6.08 4.21 2.88
CA PHE A 8 6.50 5.60 3.06
C PHE A 8 6.64 6.30 1.71
N THR A 9 6.71 7.63 1.74
CA THR A 9 7.12 8.44 0.58
C THR A 9 8.53 8.95 0.81
N GLU A 10 9.42 8.85 -0.18
CA GLU A 10 10.76 9.43 -0.13
C GLU A 10 11.09 10.21 -1.41
N VAL A 11 12.18 10.98 -1.40
CA VAL A 11 12.72 11.57 -2.63
C VAL A 11 13.29 10.45 -3.50
N SER A 12 12.88 10.42 -4.76
CA SER A 12 13.38 9.46 -5.74
C SER A 12 14.85 9.72 -6.07
N VAL A 13 15.60 8.63 -6.19
CA VAL A 13 17.00 8.64 -6.66
C VAL A 13 17.11 8.16 -8.10
N GLU A 14 16.07 7.49 -8.60
CA GLU A 14 15.98 6.93 -9.94
C GLU A 14 15.32 7.85 -10.97
N TYR A 15 14.62 8.90 -10.53
CA TYR A 15 13.96 9.85 -11.40
C TYR A 15 14.55 11.25 -11.23
N GLU A 16 14.98 11.84 -12.35
CA GLU A 16 15.38 13.24 -12.44
C GLU A 16 14.19 14.06 -12.98
N PHE A 17 13.86 15.16 -12.31
CA PHE A 17 12.81 16.09 -12.71
C PHE A 17 13.23 17.52 -12.37
N VAL A 18 12.47 18.54 -12.81
CA VAL A 18 12.77 19.97 -12.57
C VAL A 18 12.95 20.27 -11.06
N GLY A 19 12.34 19.46 -10.20
CA GLY A 19 12.58 19.46 -8.76
C GLY A 19 12.65 18.04 -8.20
N LYS A 20 12.77 17.93 -6.86
CA LYS A 20 12.76 16.64 -6.17
C LYS A 20 11.43 15.93 -6.38
N LEU A 21 11.45 14.82 -7.13
CA LEU A 21 10.29 13.97 -7.31
C LEU A 21 10.15 13.03 -6.11
N MET A 22 8.98 13.02 -5.49
CA MET A 22 8.65 12.07 -4.44
C MET A 22 8.19 10.75 -5.05
N ILE A 23 8.43 9.62 -4.37
CA ILE A 23 8.00 8.30 -4.82
C ILE A 23 7.52 7.48 -3.62
N PRO A 24 6.36 6.81 -3.72
CA PRO A 24 5.90 5.91 -2.68
C PRO A 24 6.68 4.60 -2.75
N ARG A 25 7.03 4.08 -1.59
CA ARG A 25 7.80 2.86 -1.40
C ARG A 25 7.00 1.86 -0.62
N ILE A 26 7.13 0.61 -1.04
CA ILE A 26 6.93 -0.55 -0.18
C ILE A 26 8.31 -1.13 0.12
N ALA A 27 8.59 -1.39 1.39
CA ALA A 27 9.80 -2.03 1.85
C ALA A 27 9.47 -3.20 2.77
N ARG A 28 10.42 -4.10 2.97
CA ARG A 28 10.27 -5.20 3.92
C ARG A 28 11.58 -5.55 4.60
N VAL A 29 11.47 -6.15 5.78
CA VAL A 29 12.54 -6.87 6.50
C VAL A 29 12.02 -8.22 6.98
N CYS A 30 12.91 -9.15 7.27
CA CYS A 30 12.61 -10.46 7.83
C CYS A 30 12.58 -10.38 9.35
N LYS A 31 11.56 -10.96 9.99
CA LYS A 31 11.36 -10.88 11.44
C LYS A 31 12.52 -11.49 12.23
N ARG A 32 13.18 -12.53 11.70
CA ARG A 32 14.31 -13.21 12.36
C ARG A 32 15.68 -12.68 11.94
N ASP A 33 15.75 -11.51 11.31
CA ASP A 33 17.01 -10.85 10.96
C ASP A 33 17.79 -10.45 12.24
N GLN A 34 19.06 -10.83 12.32
CA GLN A 34 19.97 -10.58 13.43
C GLN A 34 21.13 -9.63 13.05
N GLY A 35 21.11 -9.09 11.84
CA GLY A 35 22.25 -8.43 11.24
C GLY A 35 23.29 -9.42 10.72
N GLY A 36 24.39 -8.88 10.22
CA GLY A 36 25.53 -9.67 9.76
C GLY A 36 26.70 -9.68 10.75
N LEU A 37 27.59 -10.67 10.61
CA LEU A 37 28.70 -10.90 11.54
C LEU A 37 29.84 -9.90 11.37
N ARG A 38 30.28 -9.68 10.13
CA ARG A 38 31.36 -8.73 9.77
C ARG A 38 30.78 -7.52 9.04
N THR A 39 30.07 -7.78 7.96
CA THR A 39 29.29 -6.76 7.22
C THR A 39 27.92 -6.59 7.86
N LEU A 40 27.36 -5.37 7.87
CA LEU A 40 26.02 -5.07 8.43
C LEU A 40 25.83 -5.45 9.92
N GLN A 41 26.85 -5.24 10.76
CA GLN A 41 26.74 -5.43 12.21
C GLN A 41 25.63 -4.55 12.81
N LYS A 42 24.64 -5.18 13.47
CA LYS A 42 23.46 -4.51 14.04
C LYS A 42 22.65 -3.69 13.02
N LYS A 43 22.69 -4.08 11.74
CA LYS A 43 21.93 -3.47 10.63
C LYS A 43 21.15 -4.56 9.90
N TRP A 44 20.03 -4.21 9.28
CA TRP A 44 19.21 -5.16 8.52
C TRP A 44 20.00 -5.78 7.35
N THR A 45 19.99 -7.11 7.25
CA THR A 45 20.48 -7.86 6.07
C THR A 45 19.36 -8.16 5.07
N SER A 46 18.11 -7.89 5.47
CA SER A 46 16.90 -8.23 4.74
C SER A 46 16.11 -7.03 4.22
N PHE A 47 16.62 -5.81 4.41
CA PHE A 47 15.96 -4.59 3.95
C PHE A 47 16.01 -4.48 2.43
N LEU A 48 14.84 -4.53 1.80
CA LEU A 48 14.64 -4.21 0.38
C LEU A 48 13.44 -3.28 0.23
N LYS A 49 13.52 -2.34 -0.73
CA LYS A 49 12.43 -1.43 -1.10
C LYS A 49 12.17 -1.43 -2.60
N ALA A 50 10.92 -1.20 -3.00
CA ALA A 50 10.49 -1.10 -4.38
C ALA A 50 9.54 0.09 -4.56
N ARG A 51 9.43 0.59 -5.81
CA ARG A 51 8.42 1.60 -6.20
C ARG A 51 7.02 1.01 -6.06
N LEU A 52 6.08 1.78 -5.51
CA LEU A 52 4.66 1.40 -5.44
C LEU A 52 3.85 2.27 -6.41
N ILE A 53 3.53 1.76 -7.59
CA ILE A 53 2.98 2.60 -8.67
C ILE A 53 1.48 2.80 -8.48
N CYS A 54 1.00 4.04 -8.52
CA CYS A 54 -0.42 4.37 -8.64
C CYS A 54 -0.57 5.49 -9.67
N THR A 55 -0.99 5.14 -10.88
CA THR A 55 -1.01 6.05 -12.04
C THR A 55 -2.18 5.73 -12.96
N ILE A 56 -2.60 6.70 -13.77
CA ILE A 56 -3.45 6.48 -14.95
C ILE A 56 -2.70 7.02 -16.17
N PRO A 57 -1.96 6.16 -16.90
CA PRO A 57 -1.10 6.58 -18.01
C PRO A 57 -1.86 7.37 -19.08
N ASP A 58 -3.02 6.89 -19.53
CA ASP A 58 -3.82 7.53 -20.59
C ASP A 58 -4.29 8.96 -20.26
N LYS A 59 -4.31 9.31 -18.97
CA LYS A 59 -4.71 10.65 -18.48
C LYS A 59 -3.52 11.45 -17.94
N ASN A 60 -2.30 10.94 -18.06
CA ASN A 60 -1.09 11.52 -17.46
C ASN A 60 -1.25 11.84 -15.95
N LEU A 61 -1.99 11.01 -15.20
CA LEU A 61 -2.18 11.19 -13.77
C LEU A 61 -1.20 10.32 -12.98
N ILE A 62 -0.39 10.94 -12.13
CA ILE A 62 0.63 10.29 -11.31
C ILE A 62 0.37 10.58 -9.84
N PHE A 63 0.11 9.55 -9.04
CA PHE A 63 -0.17 9.67 -7.61
C PHE A 63 1.05 9.19 -6.81
N ASN A 64 2.01 10.08 -6.61
CA ASN A 64 3.35 9.75 -6.08
C ASN A 64 3.56 10.10 -4.60
N ILE A 65 2.51 10.43 -3.85
CA ILE A 65 2.53 10.59 -2.39
C ILE A 65 1.59 9.58 -1.77
N ILE A 66 2.10 8.67 -0.93
CA ILE A 66 1.25 7.74 -0.14
C ILE A 66 0.84 8.40 1.17
N ASN A 67 -0.46 8.38 1.46
CA ASN A 67 -1.04 8.97 2.67
C ASN A 67 -1.36 7.91 3.74
N ASP A 68 -1.89 6.76 3.31
CA ASP A 68 -2.26 5.67 4.20
C ASP A 68 -2.27 4.31 3.49
N VAL A 69 -2.19 3.23 4.28
CA VAL A 69 -2.19 1.85 3.80
C VAL A 69 -3.02 0.95 4.72
N PHE A 70 -3.90 0.17 4.13
CA PHE A 70 -4.69 -0.85 4.80
C PHE A 70 -4.41 -2.25 4.24
N THR A 71 -4.16 -3.22 5.10
CA THR A 71 -3.99 -4.63 4.68
C THR A 71 -5.28 -5.40 4.90
N LEU A 72 -6.00 -5.69 3.81
CA LEU A 72 -7.20 -6.50 3.85
C LEU A 72 -6.84 -7.98 4.00
N LYS A 73 -7.25 -8.57 5.12
CA LYS A 73 -7.14 -10.01 5.38
C LYS A 73 -8.54 -10.59 5.53
N SER A 74 -8.84 -11.63 4.77
CA SER A 74 -10.11 -12.35 4.84
C SER A 74 -9.89 -13.85 4.63
N PRO A 75 -10.61 -14.74 5.33
CA PRO A 75 -10.60 -16.17 5.04
C PRO A 75 -11.03 -16.52 3.61
N THR A 76 -11.79 -15.63 2.95
CA THR A 76 -12.23 -15.81 1.55
C THR A 76 -11.20 -15.38 0.51
N LEU A 77 -10.12 -14.73 0.95
CA LEU A 77 -9.01 -14.33 0.09
C LEU A 77 -7.93 -15.40 0.07
N LYS A 78 -7.36 -15.68 -1.11
CA LYS A 78 -6.19 -16.56 -1.24
C LYS A 78 -4.94 -15.94 -0.59
N GLU A 79 -4.87 -14.61 -0.57
CA GLU A 79 -3.77 -13.85 -0.02
C GLU A 79 -4.24 -12.46 0.46
N PRO A 80 -3.51 -11.80 1.38
CA PRO A 80 -3.80 -10.42 1.75
C PRO A 80 -3.69 -9.46 0.56
N VAL A 81 -4.56 -8.46 0.54
CA VAL A 81 -4.53 -7.37 -0.45
C VAL A 81 -4.20 -6.06 0.26
N ILE A 82 -3.24 -5.31 -0.26
CA ILE A 82 -2.81 -4.04 0.29
C ILE A 82 -3.56 -2.93 -0.46
N TYR A 83 -4.34 -2.12 0.25
CA TYR A 83 -4.95 -0.91 -0.27
C TYR A 83 -4.13 0.29 0.18
N GLY A 84 -3.87 1.23 -0.72
CA GLY A 84 -3.18 2.48 -0.40
C GLY A 84 -3.95 3.69 -0.91
N VAL A 85 -3.94 4.77 -0.13
CA VAL A 85 -4.42 6.09 -0.54
C VAL A 85 -3.25 6.93 -1.03
N PHE A 86 -3.39 7.51 -2.21
CA PHE A 86 -2.35 8.30 -2.84
C PHE A 86 -2.87 9.66 -3.30
N THR A 87 -1.98 10.65 -3.28
CA THR A 87 -2.20 11.98 -3.85
C THR A 87 -1.05 12.33 -4.80
N PRO A 88 -1.28 13.19 -5.80
CA PRO A 88 -0.20 13.68 -6.64
C PRO A 88 0.62 14.73 -5.85
N GLN A 89 1.93 14.77 -6.08
CA GLN A 89 2.79 15.85 -5.61
C GLN A 89 2.59 17.11 -6.47
N LEU A 90 2.55 16.92 -7.80
CA LEU A 90 2.46 18.00 -8.77
C LEU A 90 0.99 18.25 -9.12
N ASN A 91 0.62 19.53 -9.26
CA ASN A 91 -0.75 19.94 -9.60
C ASN A 91 -1.82 19.31 -8.71
N ASN A 92 -1.56 19.24 -7.39
CA ASN A 92 -2.52 18.71 -6.43
C ASN A 92 -3.67 19.69 -6.18
N VAL A 93 -4.56 19.82 -7.17
CA VAL A 93 -5.80 20.61 -7.09
C VAL A 93 -6.90 19.79 -6.39
N GLY A 94 -6.55 19.04 -5.34
CA GLY A 94 -7.48 18.15 -4.63
C GLY A 94 -7.77 16.85 -5.38
N LEU A 95 -6.75 16.14 -5.86
CA LEU A 95 -6.95 14.84 -6.52
C LEU A 95 -6.46 13.71 -5.61
N SER A 96 -7.25 12.66 -5.45
CA SER A 96 -6.86 11.48 -4.68
C SER A 96 -7.17 10.19 -5.43
N ALA A 97 -6.36 9.16 -5.20
CA ALA A 97 -6.56 7.82 -5.74
C ALA A 97 -6.44 6.75 -4.66
N VAL A 98 -7.13 5.63 -4.89
CA VAL A 98 -6.96 4.40 -4.12
C VAL A 98 -6.44 3.34 -5.08
N CYS A 99 -5.30 2.73 -4.75
CA CYS A 99 -4.76 1.59 -5.48
C CYS A 99 -4.76 0.35 -4.58
N ALA A 100 -4.99 -0.83 -5.16
CA ALA A 100 -4.93 -2.11 -4.47
C ALA A 100 -3.80 -2.96 -5.06
N TYR A 101 -3.07 -3.71 -4.24
CA TYR A 101 -1.90 -4.50 -4.62
C TYR A 101 -2.01 -5.89 -4.02
N ASN A 102 -1.80 -6.93 -4.83
CA ASN A 102 -1.69 -8.29 -4.33
C ASN A 102 -0.34 -8.48 -3.63
N LEU A 103 -0.33 -9.18 -2.50
CA LEU A 103 0.91 -9.46 -1.78
C LEU A 103 1.88 -10.29 -2.64
N SER A 104 1.38 -11.19 -3.48
CA SER A 104 2.14 -12.01 -4.42
C SER A 104 2.95 -11.17 -5.40
N ALA A 105 2.37 -10.11 -5.96
CA ALA A 105 3.07 -9.18 -6.86
C ALA A 105 4.22 -8.46 -6.14
N VAL A 106 3.99 -8.05 -4.88
CA VAL A 106 5.05 -7.49 -4.01
C VAL A 106 6.16 -8.50 -3.77
N GLU A 107 5.79 -9.74 -3.44
CA GLU A 107 6.75 -10.79 -3.14
C GLU A 107 7.56 -11.23 -4.36
N GLU A 108 6.95 -11.23 -5.55
CA GLU A 108 7.61 -11.51 -6.82
C GLU A 108 8.71 -10.50 -7.11
N VAL A 109 8.43 -9.20 -6.96
CA VAL A 109 9.44 -8.14 -7.13
C VAL A 109 10.63 -8.37 -6.20
N PHE A 110 10.41 -8.61 -4.91
CA PHE A 110 11.53 -8.81 -3.98
C PHE A 110 12.27 -10.15 -4.15
N SER A 111 11.58 -11.22 -4.56
CA SER A 111 12.16 -12.57 -4.66
C SER A 111 12.84 -12.85 -6.00
N LYS A 112 12.37 -12.26 -7.09
CA LYS A 112 12.85 -12.53 -8.45
C LYS A 112 13.33 -11.29 -9.18
N GLY A 113 12.84 -10.11 -8.79
CA GLY A 113 13.13 -8.87 -9.50
C GLY A 113 14.60 -8.49 -9.52
N LYS A 114 14.96 -7.60 -10.46
CA LYS A 114 16.30 -7.04 -10.59
C LYS A 114 16.51 -5.90 -9.60
N TYR A 115 17.76 -5.70 -9.20
CA TYR A 115 18.14 -4.59 -8.33
C TYR A 115 18.49 -3.36 -9.15
N MET A 116 18.41 -2.19 -8.55
CA MET A 116 19.06 -0.98 -9.07
C MET A 116 20.47 -0.84 -8.49
N GLN A 117 21.38 -0.29 -9.29
CA GLN A 117 22.73 0.05 -8.90
C GLN A 117 22.98 1.53 -9.16
N SER A 118 23.70 2.18 -8.24
CA SER A 118 24.26 3.51 -8.45
C SER A 118 25.48 3.42 -9.37
N ALA A 119 25.44 4.08 -10.53
CA ALA A 119 26.54 4.26 -11.45
C ALA A 119 27.01 5.71 -11.43
N THR A 120 28.32 5.93 -11.32
CA THR A 120 28.92 7.26 -11.44
C THR A 120 29.02 7.64 -12.91
N VAL A 121 28.37 8.74 -13.27
CA VAL A 121 28.38 9.35 -14.60
C VAL A 121 29.17 10.65 -14.52
N GLU A 122 30.08 10.86 -15.47
CA GLU A 122 30.86 12.11 -15.58
C GLU A 122 31.54 12.53 -14.26
N GLN A 123 32.09 11.54 -13.55
CA GLN A 123 32.90 11.68 -12.32
C GLN A 123 32.20 12.32 -11.10
N SER A 124 30.94 12.74 -11.19
CA SER A 124 30.25 13.42 -10.08
C SER A 124 28.76 13.09 -9.95
N HIS A 125 28.08 12.79 -11.05
CA HIS A 125 26.65 12.52 -11.03
C HIS A 125 26.40 11.04 -10.73
N THR A 126 25.56 10.74 -9.74
CA THR A 126 25.12 9.36 -9.47
C THR A 126 23.81 9.11 -10.19
N LYS A 127 23.80 8.19 -11.15
CA LYS A 127 22.55 7.71 -11.79
C LYS A 127 22.23 6.31 -11.29
N TRP A 128 20.95 6.04 -11.09
CA TRP A 128 20.49 4.71 -10.72
C TRP A 128 20.00 3.96 -11.96
N VAL A 129 20.58 2.80 -12.21
CA VAL A 129 20.29 1.97 -13.40
C VAL A 129 20.04 0.53 -12.99
N ARG A 130 19.39 -0.24 -13.87
CA ARG A 130 19.16 -1.68 -13.66
C ARG A 130 20.51 -2.42 -13.56
N TYR A 131 20.68 -3.19 -12.48
CA TYR A 131 21.79 -4.10 -12.31
C TYR A 131 21.57 -5.38 -13.13
N ASN A 132 22.44 -5.61 -14.12
CA ASN A 132 22.40 -6.78 -15.00
C ASN A 132 23.51 -7.82 -14.71
N GLY A 133 24.35 -7.58 -13.70
CA GLY A 133 25.42 -8.50 -13.33
C GLY A 133 24.93 -9.74 -12.58
N GLU A 134 25.89 -10.55 -12.12
CA GLU A 134 25.62 -11.75 -11.32
C GLU A 134 25.05 -11.37 -9.95
N ILE A 135 23.95 -12.02 -9.54
CA ILE A 135 23.35 -11.84 -8.21
C ILE A 135 23.95 -12.91 -7.27
N PRO A 136 24.50 -12.54 -6.11
CA PRO A 136 25.04 -13.52 -5.15
C PRO A 136 24.03 -14.59 -4.72
N ASN A 137 24.54 -15.75 -4.34
CA ASN A 137 23.78 -16.84 -3.71
C ASN A 137 24.33 -17.09 -2.30
N PRO A 138 23.50 -17.07 -1.23
CA PRO A 138 22.05 -16.87 -1.20
C PRO A 138 21.63 -15.47 -1.65
N ARG A 139 20.39 -15.34 -2.14
CA ARG A 139 19.86 -14.08 -2.70
C ARG A 139 19.95 -12.94 -1.66
N PRO A 140 20.55 -11.79 -2.02
CA PRO A 140 20.60 -10.60 -1.16
C PRO A 140 19.21 -10.16 -0.70
N GLY A 141 19.06 -9.80 0.57
CA GLY A 141 17.76 -9.36 1.12
C GLY A 141 16.70 -10.45 1.33
N ALA A 142 16.98 -11.71 0.98
CA ALA A 142 16.06 -12.82 1.25
C ALA A 142 16.08 -13.23 2.73
N CYS A 143 14.94 -13.70 3.23
CA CYS A 143 14.89 -14.32 4.56
C CYS A 143 15.57 -15.69 4.52
N ILE A 144 16.05 -16.16 5.68
CA ILE A 144 16.55 -17.54 5.82
C ILE A 144 15.41 -18.54 5.54
N ASN A 145 15.42 -19.08 4.33
CA ASN A 145 14.47 -20.06 3.81
C ASN A 145 15.06 -21.48 3.86
N ASN A 146 14.35 -22.46 3.32
CA ASN A 146 14.82 -23.86 3.33
C ASN A 146 16.07 -24.06 2.46
N GLU A 147 16.20 -23.33 1.35
CA GLU A 147 17.38 -23.36 0.47
C GLU A 147 18.63 -22.83 1.19
N ALA A 148 18.51 -21.69 1.88
CA ALA A 148 19.59 -21.13 2.68
C ALA A 148 20.04 -22.09 3.79
N ARG A 149 19.08 -22.75 4.47
CA ARG A 149 19.38 -23.76 5.49
C ARG A 149 20.07 -25.00 4.91
N ALA A 150 19.68 -25.43 3.71
CA ALA A 150 20.33 -26.53 3.01
C ALA A 150 21.80 -26.20 2.66
N LEU A 151 22.13 -24.92 2.50
CA LEU A 151 23.50 -24.42 2.31
C LEU A 151 24.21 -24.08 3.65
N ASN A 152 23.70 -24.56 4.79
CA ASN A 152 24.22 -24.32 6.14
C ASN A 152 24.16 -22.85 6.63
N TYR A 153 23.32 -22.01 6.02
CA TYR A 153 23.03 -20.67 6.53
C TYR A 153 21.84 -20.72 7.49
N VAL A 154 22.12 -20.85 8.79
CA VAL A 154 21.10 -21.00 9.84
C VAL A 154 20.48 -19.66 10.24
N THR A 155 21.30 -18.60 10.27
CA THR A 155 20.89 -17.23 10.64
C THR A 155 21.51 -16.21 9.69
N SER A 156 21.06 -14.96 9.75
CA SER A 156 21.66 -13.86 8.96
C SER A 156 23.14 -13.61 9.29
N LEU A 157 23.58 -13.96 10.51
CA LEU A 157 24.98 -13.86 10.94
C LEU A 157 25.91 -14.79 10.15
N ASN A 158 25.38 -15.89 9.59
CA ASN A 158 26.16 -16.87 8.84
C ASN A 158 26.21 -16.57 7.33
N LEU A 159 25.53 -15.52 6.85
CA LEU A 159 25.50 -15.19 5.43
C LEU A 159 26.87 -14.74 4.92
N PRO A 160 27.24 -15.08 3.66
CA PRO A 160 28.51 -14.65 3.08
C PRO A 160 28.60 -13.12 2.99
N ASP A 161 29.78 -12.57 3.27
CA ASP A 161 30.03 -11.12 3.14
C ASP A 161 29.73 -10.61 1.72
N LYS A 162 29.92 -11.43 0.67
CA LYS A 162 29.52 -11.10 -0.72
C LYS A 162 28.03 -10.78 -0.83
N THR A 163 27.16 -11.58 -0.19
CA THR A 163 25.70 -11.35 -0.18
C THR A 163 25.33 -10.14 0.67
N LEU A 164 25.98 -9.97 1.82
CA LEU A 164 25.71 -8.86 2.74
C LEU A 164 26.16 -7.50 2.17
N GLN A 165 27.32 -7.47 1.52
CA GLN A 165 27.81 -6.27 0.85
C GLN A 165 26.90 -5.91 -0.34
N PHE A 166 26.41 -6.92 -1.08
CA PHE A 166 25.48 -6.66 -2.17
C PHE A 166 24.18 -6.00 -1.69
N VAL A 167 23.50 -6.54 -0.68
CA VAL A 167 22.23 -5.95 -0.20
C VAL A 167 22.44 -4.55 0.40
N LYS A 168 23.59 -4.31 1.03
CA LYS A 168 23.97 -2.99 1.54
C LYS A 168 24.03 -1.95 0.42
N ASP A 169 24.59 -2.32 -0.73
CA ASP A 169 24.79 -1.40 -1.86
C ASP A 169 23.59 -1.35 -2.82
N HIS A 170 22.73 -2.37 -2.80
CA HIS A 170 21.57 -2.53 -3.70
C HIS A 170 20.24 -2.70 -2.95
N PRO A 171 19.83 -1.75 -2.09
CA PRO A 171 18.58 -1.87 -1.33
C PRO A 171 17.31 -1.64 -2.16
N LEU A 172 17.44 -1.04 -3.36
CA LEU A 172 16.34 -0.64 -4.22
C LEU A 172 16.14 -1.65 -5.36
N MET A 173 14.91 -2.13 -5.54
CA MET A 173 14.51 -2.96 -6.68
C MET A 173 14.28 -2.08 -7.92
N ASP A 174 14.69 -2.57 -9.07
CA ASP A 174 14.38 -1.96 -10.37
C ASP A 174 12.93 -2.23 -10.76
N ASP A 175 12.42 -3.43 -10.53
CA ASP A 175 11.02 -3.72 -10.83
C ASP A 175 10.08 -2.97 -9.87
N SER A 176 8.96 -2.49 -10.41
CA SER A 176 7.96 -1.74 -9.65
C SER A 176 6.79 -2.64 -9.27
N VAL A 177 6.17 -2.37 -8.12
CA VAL A 177 4.93 -3.03 -7.73
C VAL A 177 3.76 -2.27 -8.37
N THR A 178 3.04 -2.93 -9.29
CA THR A 178 1.88 -2.37 -9.98
C THR A 178 0.56 -2.77 -9.31
N PRO A 179 -0.49 -1.94 -9.40
CA PRO A 179 -1.77 -2.22 -8.76
C PRO A 179 -2.54 -3.31 -9.52
N VAL A 180 -3.49 -3.95 -8.84
CA VAL A 180 -4.35 -4.99 -9.43
C VAL A 180 -5.12 -4.40 -10.61
N GLY A 181 -4.87 -4.96 -11.80
CA GLY A 181 -5.46 -4.50 -13.07
C GLY A 181 -4.77 -3.26 -13.66
N ASP A 182 -3.55 -2.94 -13.21
CA ASP A 182 -2.69 -1.85 -13.69
C ASP A 182 -3.37 -0.46 -13.67
N ARG A 183 -4.34 -0.28 -12.77
CA ARG A 183 -5.11 0.95 -12.60
C ARG A 183 -5.55 1.17 -11.15
N PRO A 184 -5.84 2.41 -10.74
CA PRO A 184 -6.47 2.68 -9.45
C PRO A 184 -7.88 2.08 -9.36
N ARG A 185 -8.28 1.71 -8.14
CA ARG A 185 -9.64 1.26 -7.80
C ARG A 185 -10.63 2.41 -7.68
N LEU A 186 -10.15 3.59 -7.30
CA LEU A 186 -10.93 4.81 -7.20
C LEU A 186 -10.04 6.01 -7.52
N VAL A 187 -10.59 6.99 -8.25
CA VAL A 187 -9.98 8.31 -8.43
C VAL A 187 -11.04 9.37 -8.23
N LYS A 188 -10.81 10.32 -7.34
CA LYS A 188 -11.76 11.40 -7.04
C LYS A 188 -11.06 12.75 -7.12
N ARG A 189 -11.72 13.68 -7.82
CA ARG A 189 -11.37 15.10 -7.91
C ARG A 189 -12.00 15.87 -6.75
N ASP A 190 -11.44 17.03 -6.47
CA ASP A 190 -11.89 17.98 -5.45
C ASP A 190 -11.98 17.35 -4.05
N VAL A 191 -11.07 16.42 -3.73
CA VAL A 191 -10.95 15.81 -2.41
C VAL A 191 -9.51 15.39 -2.11
N LYS A 192 -9.07 15.59 -0.86
CA LYS A 192 -7.83 15.04 -0.33
C LYS A 192 -8.15 13.94 0.68
N TYR A 193 -7.93 12.70 0.30
CA TYR A 193 -8.11 11.56 1.20
C TYR A 193 -6.92 11.37 2.13
N THR A 194 -7.21 11.03 3.38
CA THR A 194 -6.24 10.94 4.47
C THR A 194 -5.98 9.53 4.97
N GLN A 195 -7.02 8.74 5.21
CA GLN A 195 -6.95 7.38 5.76
C GLN A 195 -7.93 6.46 5.03
N ILE A 196 -7.66 5.15 5.07
CA ILE A 196 -8.51 4.11 4.48
C ILE A 196 -8.63 2.90 5.38
N VAL A 197 -9.84 2.36 5.46
CA VAL A 197 -10.06 0.98 5.91
C VAL A 197 -10.97 0.29 4.91
N VAL A 198 -10.77 -1.02 4.74
CA VAL A 198 -11.55 -1.80 3.77
C VAL A 198 -12.21 -2.96 4.48
N ASP A 199 -13.50 -3.13 4.24
CA ASP A 199 -14.28 -4.26 4.74
C ASP A 199 -14.71 -5.17 3.59
N ARG A 200 -14.55 -6.48 3.78
CA ARG A 200 -14.97 -7.48 2.78
C ARG A 200 -16.33 -8.03 3.17
N VAL A 201 -17.32 -7.78 2.32
CA VAL A 201 -18.73 -8.02 2.59
C VAL A 201 -19.32 -8.90 1.51
N ARG A 202 -20.19 -9.83 1.90
CA ARG A 202 -20.97 -10.64 0.97
C ARG A 202 -22.36 -10.02 0.85
N ALA A 203 -22.72 -9.57 -0.34
CA ALA A 203 -24.06 -9.07 -0.65
C ALA A 203 -25.09 -10.22 -0.67
N LEU A 204 -26.39 -9.88 -0.72
CA LEU A 204 -27.48 -10.85 -0.69
C LEU A 204 -27.43 -11.87 -1.83
N ASN A 205 -26.97 -11.47 -3.01
CA ASN A 205 -26.79 -12.33 -4.18
C ASN A 205 -25.53 -13.24 -4.11
N GLY A 206 -24.77 -13.18 -3.00
CA GLY A 206 -23.55 -13.95 -2.80
C GLY A 206 -22.27 -13.32 -3.36
N THR A 207 -22.37 -12.23 -4.15
CA THR A 207 -21.21 -11.47 -4.65
C THR A 207 -20.45 -10.84 -3.48
N ILE A 208 -19.12 -10.89 -3.53
CA ILE A 208 -18.25 -10.32 -2.50
C ILE A 208 -17.75 -8.97 -2.98
N TYR A 209 -17.93 -7.94 -2.15
CA TYR A 209 -17.44 -6.58 -2.38
C TYR A 209 -16.38 -6.21 -1.34
N ASP A 210 -15.37 -5.48 -1.79
CA ASP A 210 -14.43 -4.77 -0.92
C ASP A 210 -14.95 -3.34 -0.78
N VAL A 211 -15.59 -3.04 0.36
CA VAL A 211 -16.12 -1.72 0.67
C VAL A 211 -15.02 -0.86 1.28
N MET A 212 -14.64 0.20 0.58
CA MET A 212 -13.63 1.16 0.98
C MET A 212 -14.29 2.28 1.78
N PHE A 213 -13.82 2.50 3.00
CA PHE A 213 -14.15 3.65 3.83
C PHE A 213 -12.94 4.58 3.83
N ILE A 214 -13.10 5.76 3.24
CA ILE A 214 -11.99 6.67 2.94
C ILE A 214 -12.30 8.02 3.54
N SER A 215 -11.46 8.48 4.47
CA SER A 215 -11.66 9.76 5.15
C SER A 215 -11.01 10.92 4.41
N THR A 216 -11.49 12.14 4.65
CA THR A 216 -10.99 13.37 4.03
C THR A 216 -10.24 14.28 5.01
N ASP A 217 -9.53 15.25 4.48
CA ASP A 217 -8.94 16.35 5.25
C ASP A 217 -9.97 17.41 5.68
N GLN A 218 -11.24 17.22 5.37
CA GLN A 218 -12.37 18.07 5.77
C GLN A 218 -13.33 17.34 6.72
N GLY A 219 -12.85 16.29 7.41
CA GLY A 219 -13.65 15.60 8.45
C GLY A 219 -14.83 14.78 7.93
N ALA A 220 -14.85 14.47 6.64
CA ALA A 220 -15.86 13.61 6.01
C ALA A 220 -15.34 12.19 5.78
N LEU A 221 -16.26 11.26 5.55
CA LEU A 221 -16.00 9.87 5.24
C LEU A 221 -16.80 9.45 4.00
N HIS A 222 -16.11 8.96 2.98
CA HIS A 222 -16.75 8.36 1.81
C HIS A 222 -16.81 6.85 1.97
N LYS A 223 -17.96 6.26 1.64
CA LYS A 223 -18.12 4.82 1.49
C LYS A 223 -18.21 4.48 0.01
N ALA A 224 -17.31 3.64 -0.49
CA ALA A 224 -17.22 3.34 -1.91
C ALA A 224 -16.97 1.87 -2.20
N ILE A 225 -17.41 1.40 -3.36
CA ILE A 225 -17.12 0.08 -3.90
C ILE A 225 -16.55 0.21 -5.32
N SER A 226 -15.70 -0.73 -5.70
CA SER A 226 -15.21 -0.88 -7.07
C SER A 226 -15.75 -2.18 -7.67
N TYR A 227 -16.21 -2.11 -8.92
CA TYR A 227 -16.63 -3.27 -9.72
C TYR A 227 -15.90 -3.22 -11.08
N GLU A 228 -16.03 -4.26 -11.90
CA GLU A 228 -15.19 -4.44 -13.10
C GLU A 228 -15.14 -3.23 -14.03
N ASN A 229 -16.25 -2.50 -14.14
CA ASN A 229 -16.41 -1.38 -15.08
C ASN A 229 -16.64 -0.02 -14.41
N GLY A 230 -16.34 0.12 -13.11
CA GLY A 230 -16.54 1.40 -12.46
C GLY A 230 -16.26 1.42 -10.97
N MET A 231 -16.56 2.59 -10.41
CA MET A 231 -16.54 2.86 -8.99
C MET A 231 -17.86 3.53 -8.63
N HIS A 232 -18.39 3.22 -7.45
CA HIS A 232 -19.60 3.82 -6.92
C HIS A 232 -19.30 4.33 -5.51
N ILE A 233 -19.49 5.63 -5.29
CA ILE A 233 -19.47 6.23 -3.95
C ILE A 233 -20.93 6.15 -3.47
N ILE A 234 -21.16 5.30 -2.47
CA ILE A 234 -22.48 5.01 -1.92
C ILE A 234 -23.00 6.22 -1.14
N GLU A 235 -22.19 6.76 -0.24
CA GLU A 235 -22.55 7.90 0.61
C GLU A 235 -21.30 8.65 1.08
N GLU A 236 -21.54 9.88 1.53
CA GLU A 236 -20.59 10.72 2.25
C GLU A 236 -21.21 11.12 3.59
N THR A 237 -20.45 10.96 4.68
CA THR A 237 -20.89 11.33 6.03
C THR A 237 -19.93 12.36 6.62
N GLN A 238 -20.44 13.52 7.03
CA GLN A 238 -19.67 14.51 7.78
C GLN A 238 -19.47 14.00 9.23
N LEU A 239 -18.27 13.52 9.55
CA LEU A 239 -17.97 12.98 10.89
C LEU A 239 -17.66 14.10 11.87
N PHE A 240 -16.87 15.10 11.45
CA PHE A 240 -16.47 16.22 12.30
C PHE A 240 -17.16 17.51 11.84
N PRO A 241 -18.09 18.08 12.63
CA PRO A 241 -18.83 19.29 12.23
C PRO A 241 -17.97 20.53 11.95
N LYS A 242 -16.74 20.56 12.50
CA LYS A 242 -15.76 21.64 12.29
C LYS A 242 -14.80 21.38 11.12
N PHE A 243 -15.10 20.41 10.27
CA PHE A 243 -14.30 20.02 9.10
C PHE A 243 -12.84 19.67 9.44
N GLU A 244 -12.60 19.11 10.63
CA GLU A 244 -11.25 18.76 11.04
C GLU A 244 -10.73 17.52 10.29
N PRO A 245 -9.48 17.54 9.80
CA PRO A 245 -8.91 16.40 9.11
C PRO A 245 -8.96 15.12 9.93
N VAL A 246 -9.44 14.03 9.32
CA VAL A 246 -9.36 12.70 9.94
C VAL A 246 -7.91 12.22 9.87
N GLN A 247 -7.30 12.00 11.03
CA GLN A 247 -5.89 11.62 11.18
C GLN A 247 -5.70 10.10 11.29
N THR A 248 -6.68 9.39 11.83
CA THR A 248 -6.65 7.93 11.95
C THR A 248 -8.04 7.35 11.74
N LEU A 249 -8.12 6.19 11.10
CA LEU A 249 -9.37 5.48 10.84
C LEU A 249 -9.19 3.99 11.19
N LEU A 250 -10.14 3.44 11.96
CA LEU A 250 -10.11 2.04 12.40
C LEU A 250 -11.46 1.36 12.18
N LEU A 251 -11.44 0.18 11.59
CA LEU A 251 -12.61 -0.70 11.47
C LEU A 251 -12.64 -1.73 12.62
N SER A 252 -13.77 -1.85 13.30
CA SER A 252 -14.02 -2.86 14.33
C SER A 252 -13.91 -4.28 13.76
N SER A 253 -13.15 -5.15 14.43
CA SER A 253 -13.05 -6.58 14.08
C SER A 253 -14.23 -7.42 14.57
N LYS A 254 -15.16 -6.85 15.36
CA LYS A 254 -16.28 -7.59 15.95
C LYS A 254 -17.33 -7.93 14.89
N LYS A 255 -17.68 -9.21 14.78
CA LYS A 255 -18.69 -9.71 13.82
C LYS A 255 -20.11 -9.21 14.11
N SER A 256 -20.48 -9.01 15.37
CA SER A 256 -21.85 -8.67 15.76
C SER A 256 -22.20 -7.19 15.55
N ARG A 257 -21.20 -6.30 15.60
CA ARG A 257 -21.36 -4.86 15.37
C ARG A 257 -20.10 -4.27 14.74
N ARG A 258 -20.20 -3.95 13.46
CA ARG A 258 -19.14 -3.29 12.70
C ARG A 258 -19.30 -1.78 12.82
N TYR A 259 -18.29 -1.14 13.37
CA TYR A 259 -18.20 0.30 13.53
C TYR A 259 -16.86 0.78 12.98
N LEU A 260 -16.86 2.02 12.52
CA LEU A 260 -15.68 2.79 12.17
C LEU A 260 -15.40 3.77 13.32
N TYR A 261 -14.13 3.92 13.66
CA TYR A 261 -13.66 4.91 14.61
C TYR A 261 -12.72 5.86 13.89
N ALA A 262 -13.08 7.14 13.83
CA ALA A 262 -12.29 8.19 13.20
C ALA A 262 -11.75 9.13 14.27
N GLY A 263 -10.44 9.38 14.27
CA GLY A 263 -9.79 10.33 15.18
C GLY A 263 -9.35 11.60 14.46
N SER A 264 -9.52 12.75 15.11
CA SER A 264 -9.03 14.06 14.69
C SER A 264 -8.45 14.83 15.89
N ASN A 265 -8.05 16.09 15.69
CA ASN A 265 -7.52 16.93 16.77
C ASN A 265 -8.57 17.22 17.87
N SER A 266 -9.86 17.29 17.54
CA SER A 266 -10.94 17.58 18.49
C SER A 266 -11.48 16.36 19.22
N GLY A 267 -11.25 15.15 18.73
CA GLY A 267 -11.72 13.94 19.40
C GLY A 267 -11.89 12.74 18.47
N VAL A 268 -12.75 11.80 18.90
CA VAL A 268 -13.01 10.55 18.20
C VAL A 268 -14.51 10.40 17.93
N VAL A 269 -14.86 10.00 16.71
CA VAL A 269 -16.24 9.72 16.28
C VAL A 269 -16.37 8.23 16.00
N GLN A 270 -17.46 7.63 16.50
CA GLN A 270 -17.88 6.28 16.15
C GLN A 270 -19.02 6.35 15.13
N SER A 271 -18.88 5.70 13.97
CA SER A 271 -19.90 5.60 12.92
C SER A 271 -20.24 4.14 12.63
N PRO A 272 -21.52 3.77 12.39
CA PRO A 272 -21.83 2.47 11.80
C PRO A 272 -21.26 2.38 10.37
N VAL A 273 -21.17 1.16 9.84
CA VAL A 273 -20.73 0.91 8.44
C VAL A 273 -21.80 1.24 7.39
N ALA A 274 -23.06 1.35 7.81
CA ALA A 274 -24.18 1.73 6.97
C ALA A 274 -25.33 2.31 7.81
N PHE A 275 -26.16 3.12 7.18
CA PHE A 275 -27.34 3.73 7.77
C PHE A 275 -28.63 3.20 7.11
N CYS A 276 -28.77 1.87 6.97
CA CYS A 276 -29.87 1.28 6.19
C CYS A 276 -31.27 1.75 6.61
N ASP A 277 -31.46 2.04 7.90
CA ASP A 277 -32.73 2.54 8.46
C ASP A 277 -33.13 3.93 7.93
N THR A 278 -32.23 4.67 7.26
CA THR A 278 -32.57 5.97 6.63
C THR A 278 -33.32 5.80 5.32
N TYR A 279 -33.28 4.63 4.70
CA TYR A 279 -34.02 4.35 3.48
C TYR A 279 -35.46 3.98 3.83
N THR A 280 -36.41 4.88 3.56
CA THR A 280 -37.81 4.70 3.95
C THR A 280 -38.63 3.88 2.94
N THR A 281 -38.10 3.63 1.75
CA THR A 281 -38.75 2.82 0.71
C THR A 281 -37.82 1.74 0.18
N CYS A 282 -38.40 0.65 -0.33
CA CYS A 282 -37.66 -0.41 -1.04
C CYS A 282 -36.81 0.17 -2.19
N PHE A 283 -37.35 1.14 -2.92
CA PHE A 283 -36.66 1.75 -4.05
C PHE A 283 -35.40 2.50 -3.61
N ASP A 284 -35.48 3.31 -2.54
CA ASP A 284 -34.33 4.04 -2.00
C ASP A 284 -33.23 3.08 -1.51
N CYS A 285 -33.64 2.02 -0.80
CA CYS A 285 -32.73 1.01 -0.27
C CYS A 285 -31.98 0.28 -1.40
N VAL A 286 -32.70 -0.18 -2.43
CA VAL A 286 -32.09 -0.88 -3.57
C VAL A 286 -31.23 0.07 -4.42
N LEU A 287 -31.66 1.32 -4.64
CA LEU A 287 -30.91 2.30 -5.42
C LEU A 287 -29.58 2.73 -4.78
N ALA A 288 -29.50 2.71 -3.44
CA ALA A 288 -28.26 2.98 -2.72
C ALA A 288 -27.10 2.08 -3.17
N ARG A 289 -27.42 0.86 -3.64
CA ARG A 289 -26.45 -0.16 -4.08
C ARG A 289 -25.41 -0.43 -2.99
N ASP A 290 -25.87 -0.45 -1.75
CA ASP A 290 -25.06 -0.70 -0.58
C ASP A 290 -25.08 -2.20 -0.22
N PRO A 291 -23.95 -2.93 -0.29
CA PRO A 291 -23.91 -4.35 0.05
C PRO A 291 -24.24 -4.66 1.53
N TYR A 292 -24.34 -3.64 2.40
CA TYR A 292 -24.82 -3.81 3.77
C TYR A 292 -26.34 -3.75 3.91
N CYS A 293 -27.05 -3.16 2.96
CA CYS A 293 -28.48 -2.88 3.08
C CYS A 293 -29.31 -3.81 2.20
N ALA A 294 -30.41 -4.28 2.76
CA ALA A 294 -31.46 -5.03 2.08
C ALA A 294 -32.80 -4.60 2.66
N TRP A 295 -33.83 -4.59 1.82
CA TRP A 295 -35.21 -4.33 2.21
C TRP A 295 -35.92 -5.63 2.58
#